data_AF-A0A7J8JPZ5-F1
#
_entry.id   AF-A0A7J8JPZ5-F1
#
_cell.length_a   1.000
_cell.length_b   1.000
_cell.length_c   1.000
_cell.angle_alpha   90.00
_cell.angle_beta   90.00
_cell.angle_gamma   90.00
#
_symmetry.space_group_name_H-M   'P 1'
#
loop_
_entity.id
_entity.type
_entity.pdbx_description
1 polymer ?
#
loop_
_entity_poly.entity_id
_entity_poly.type
_entity_poly.pdbx_seq_one_letter_code
_entity_poly.pdbx_strand_id
1 'polypeptide(L)'
;MDSQGLKTLINYYCQERYFHHVLLVASEGIKKYSNDPIFRFYHAYGTLMEGKIQEALREFEAIKNKQDISLCSLIALIYAHKMSPNPDREAILESDAKVKEQRKGAGPKALYHAGLFLWHVGRHDKAREYIDRMIKMSNGSKEGQVLRAWLDITRGKEPYTKKALRYFEEGLQNGNDIFALLGKVSWS
;
A
#
# COMPACT_ATOMS: atom_id res chain seq x y z
N MET A 1 -3.62 -17.17 11.17
CA MET A 1 -3.39 -15.72 11.18
C MET A 1 -4.68 -15.03 10.78
N ASP A 2 -5.04 -13.94 11.44
CA ASP A 2 -6.20 -13.13 11.11
C ASP A 2 -5.92 -12.24 9.87
N SER A 3 -6.95 -11.54 9.38
CA SER A 3 -6.82 -10.68 8.18
C SER A 3 -5.75 -9.59 8.37
N GLN A 4 -5.66 -9.01 9.57
CA GLN A 4 -4.71 -7.94 9.86
C GLN A 4 -3.26 -8.44 9.92
N GLY A 5 -3.02 -9.62 10.50
CA GLY A 5 -1.71 -10.26 10.49
C GLY A 5 -1.21 -10.55 9.08
N LEU A 6 -2.09 -11.08 8.20
CA LEU A 6 -1.72 -11.33 6.79
C LEU A 6 -1.35 -10.04 6.05
N LYS A 7 -2.13 -8.96 6.22
CA LYS A 7 -1.82 -7.65 5.61
C LYS A 7 -0.50 -7.09 6.10
N THR A 8 -0.22 -7.23 7.39
CA THR A 8 1.04 -6.78 7.99
C THR A 8 2.22 -7.54 7.42
N LEU A 9 2.11 -8.87 7.31
CA LEU A 9 3.16 -9.71 6.74
C LEU A 9 3.41 -9.39 5.26
N ILE A 10 2.34 -9.14 4.49
CA ILE A 10 2.46 -8.65 3.11
C ILE A 10 3.22 -7.34 3.05
N ASN A 11 2.86 -6.35 3.87
CA ASN A 11 3.53 -5.05 3.86
C ASN A 11 5.03 -5.18 4.19
N TYR A 12 5.38 -6.04 5.15
CA TYR A 12 6.76 -6.35 5.48
C TYR A 12 7.50 -6.97 4.28
N TYR A 13 6.95 -8.01 3.66
CA TYR A 13 7.57 -8.63 2.48
C TYR A 13 7.65 -7.70 1.28
N CYS A 14 6.72 -6.75 1.12
CA CYS A 14 6.83 -5.71 0.11
C CYS A 14 8.03 -4.78 0.35
N GLN A 15 8.34 -4.45 1.60
CA GLN A 15 9.50 -3.62 1.95
C GLN A 15 10.82 -4.37 1.74
N GLU A 16 10.90 -5.61 2.20
CA GLU A 16 12.07 -6.49 2.05
C GLU A 16 12.25 -7.03 0.62
N ARG A 17 11.32 -6.72 -0.29
CA ARG A 17 11.29 -7.18 -1.69
C ARG A 17 11.20 -8.70 -1.84
N TYR A 18 10.59 -9.39 -0.87
CA TYR A 18 10.31 -10.83 -0.93
C TYR A 18 8.99 -11.11 -1.66
N PHE A 19 8.93 -10.79 -2.96
CA PHE A 19 7.68 -10.80 -3.73
C PHE A 19 7.05 -12.18 -3.92
N HIS A 20 7.84 -13.25 -3.92
CA HIS A 20 7.29 -14.61 -3.88
C HIS A 20 6.49 -14.86 -2.59
N HIS A 21 6.97 -14.38 -1.45
CA HIS A 21 6.25 -14.51 -0.18
C HIS A 21 4.99 -13.62 -0.16
N VAL A 22 5.02 -12.45 -0.80
CA VAL A 22 3.81 -11.63 -1.01
C VAL A 22 2.73 -12.44 -1.71
N LEU A 23 3.07 -13.18 -2.78
CA LEU A 23 2.11 -14.04 -3.50
C LEU A 23 1.54 -15.15 -2.63
N LEU A 24 2.38 -15.85 -1.85
CA LEU A 24 1.93 -16.94 -0.98
C LEU A 24 0.94 -16.43 0.08
N VAL A 25 1.28 -15.33 0.76
CA VAL A 25 0.43 -14.74 1.81
C VAL A 25 -0.83 -14.12 1.22
N ALA A 26 -0.74 -13.46 0.07
CA ALA A 26 -1.91 -12.91 -0.63
C ALA A 26 -2.85 -14.03 -1.08
N SER A 27 -2.33 -15.15 -1.58
CA SER A 27 -3.12 -16.33 -1.96
C SER A 27 -3.84 -16.95 -0.77
N GLU A 28 -3.18 -17.03 0.40
CA GLU A 28 -3.83 -17.43 1.64
C GLU A 28 -4.96 -16.47 2.03
N GLY A 29 -4.69 -15.16 1.94
CA GLY A 29 -5.68 -14.12 2.19
C GLY A 29 -6.90 -14.20 1.28
N ILE A 30 -6.72 -14.45 -0.02
CA ILE A 30 -7.81 -14.64 -0.98
C ILE A 30 -8.67 -15.85 -0.60
N LYS A 31 -8.06 -16.97 -0.17
CA LYS A 31 -8.77 -18.19 0.24
C LYS A 31 -9.59 -17.98 1.52
N LYS A 32 -9.04 -17.26 2.51
CA LYS A 32 -9.68 -17.06 3.82
C LYS A 32 -10.63 -15.87 3.88
N TYR A 33 -10.35 -14.82 3.11
CA TYR A 33 -11.01 -13.52 3.17
C TYR A 33 -11.38 -13.05 1.76
N SER A 34 -12.13 -13.88 1.02
CA SER A 34 -12.48 -13.64 -0.40
C SER A 34 -13.21 -12.32 -0.68
N ASN A 35 -13.89 -11.78 0.33
CA ASN A 35 -14.58 -10.48 0.28
C ASN A 35 -13.65 -9.27 0.42
N ASP A 36 -12.42 -9.46 0.89
CA ASP A 36 -11.45 -8.37 1.05
C ASP A 36 -10.59 -8.23 -0.21
N PRO A 37 -10.86 -7.22 -1.07
CA PRO A 37 -10.21 -7.12 -2.36
C PRO A 37 -8.72 -6.78 -2.26
N ILE A 38 -8.24 -6.35 -1.09
CA ILE A 38 -6.83 -5.99 -0.90
C ILE A 38 -5.87 -7.16 -1.12
N PHE A 39 -6.28 -8.39 -0.80
CA PHE A 39 -5.44 -9.56 -1.05
C PHE A 39 -5.27 -9.83 -2.55
N ARG A 40 -6.29 -9.55 -3.37
CA ARG A 40 -6.17 -9.61 -4.84
C ARG A 40 -5.25 -8.52 -5.37
N PHE A 41 -5.32 -7.32 -4.79
CA PHE A 41 -4.38 -6.25 -5.14
C PHE A 41 -2.92 -6.63 -4.87
N TYR A 42 -2.63 -7.18 -3.70
CA TYR A 42 -1.26 -7.60 -3.38
C TYR A 42 -0.80 -8.84 -4.13
N HIS A 43 -1.72 -9.74 -4.49
CA HIS A 43 -1.41 -10.83 -5.41
C HIS A 43 -0.96 -10.26 -6.78
N ALA A 44 -1.75 -9.38 -7.38
CA ALA A 44 -1.40 -8.70 -8.63
C ALA A 44 -0.07 -7.93 -8.53
N TYR A 45 0.19 -7.29 -7.39
CA TYR A 45 1.47 -6.62 -7.15
C TYR A 45 2.65 -7.59 -7.07
N GLY A 46 2.52 -8.70 -6.35
CA GLY A 46 3.53 -9.77 -6.33
C GLY A 46 3.81 -10.32 -7.72
N THR A 47 2.75 -10.59 -8.49
CA THR A 47 2.81 -11.04 -9.89
C THR A 47 3.57 -10.04 -10.77
N LEU A 48 3.30 -8.74 -10.60
CA LEU A 48 4.02 -7.68 -11.32
C LEU A 48 5.51 -7.71 -11.00
N MET A 49 5.86 -7.83 -9.73
CA MET A 49 7.24 -7.78 -9.26
C MET A 49 8.04 -9.06 -9.57
N GLU A 50 7.37 -10.19 -9.82
CA GLU A 50 7.96 -11.39 -10.44
C GLU A 50 8.16 -11.26 -11.97
N GLY A 51 7.80 -10.13 -12.58
CA GLY A 51 8.00 -9.86 -14.00
C GLY A 51 6.84 -10.31 -14.91
N LYS A 52 5.74 -10.83 -14.35
CA LYS A 52 4.55 -11.25 -15.11
C LYS A 52 3.63 -10.05 -15.38
N ILE A 53 4.14 -9.06 -16.10
CA ILE A 53 3.51 -7.73 -16.28
C ILE A 53 2.10 -7.84 -16.87
N GLN A 54 1.91 -8.63 -17.93
CA GLN A 54 0.62 -8.76 -18.61
C GLN A 54 -0.45 -9.43 -17.74
N GLU A 55 -0.04 -10.36 -16.87
CA GLU A 55 -0.94 -11.00 -15.91
C GLU A 55 -1.37 -10.00 -14.82
N ALA A 56 -0.40 -9.27 -14.26
CA ALA A 56 -0.67 -8.24 -13.27
C ALA A 56 -1.58 -7.12 -13.81
N LEU A 57 -1.38 -6.68 -15.07
CA LEU A 57 -2.26 -5.70 -15.72
C LEU A 57 -3.71 -6.19 -15.75
N ARG A 58 -3.95 -7.44 -16.15
CA ARG A 58 -5.31 -8.04 -16.16
C ARG A 58 -5.91 -8.10 -14.76
N GLU A 59 -5.12 -8.48 -13.76
CA GLU A 59 -5.60 -8.55 -12.38
C GLU A 59 -5.96 -7.16 -11.84
N PHE A 60 -5.12 -6.14 -12.06
CA PHE A 60 -5.41 -4.77 -11.64
C PHE A 60 -6.65 -4.22 -12.35
N GLU A 61 -6.80 -4.50 -13.64
CA GLU A 61 -7.98 -4.15 -14.43
C GLU A 61 -9.28 -4.70 -13.82
N ALA A 62 -9.26 -5.97 -13.41
CA ALA A 62 -10.43 -6.62 -12.82
C ALA A 62 -10.87 -6.00 -11.47
N ILE A 63 -9.95 -5.37 -10.74
CA ILE A 63 -10.20 -4.84 -9.39
C ILE A 63 -10.25 -3.30 -9.31
N LYS A 64 -9.95 -2.58 -10.40
CA LYS A 64 -9.81 -1.11 -10.40
C LYS A 64 -11.05 -0.32 -10.00
N ASN A 65 -12.23 -0.95 -10.03
CA ASN A 65 -13.50 -0.31 -9.67
C ASN A 65 -13.97 -0.64 -8.23
N LYS A 66 -13.18 -1.40 -7.45
CA LYS A 66 -13.51 -1.72 -6.05
C LYS A 66 -13.19 -0.51 -5.16
N GLN A 67 -14.22 0.09 -4.55
CA GLN A 67 -14.16 1.38 -3.85
C GLN A 67 -12.93 1.57 -2.94
N ASP A 68 -12.64 0.59 -2.08
CA ASP A 68 -11.55 0.70 -1.10
C ASP A 68 -10.14 0.59 -1.70
N ILE A 69 -10.00 0.06 -2.91
CA ILE A 69 -8.69 -0.19 -3.54
C ILE A 69 -8.60 0.41 -4.95
N SER A 70 -9.58 1.21 -5.36
CA SER A 70 -9.65 1.73 -6.73
C SER A 70 -8.45 2.61 -7.05
N LEU A 71 -8.09 3.51 -6.12
CA LEU A 71 -6.95 4.40 -6.27
C LEU A 71 -5.63 3.63 -6.38
N CYS A 72 -5.35 2.68 -5.48
CA CYS A 72 -4.09 1.93 -5.54
C CYS A 72 -4.02 1.07 -6.81
N SER A 73 -5.14 0.48 -7.24
CA SER A 73 -5.22 -0.31 -8.48
C SER A 73 -4.96 0.52 -9.73
N LEU A 74 -5.54 1.73 -9.83
CA LEU A 74 -5.25 2.64 -10.96
C LEU A 74 -3.80 3.13 -10.97
N ILE A 75 -3.25 3.46 -9.79
CA ILE A 75 -1.83 3.83 -9.68
C ILE A 75 -0.93 2.65 -10.05
N ALA A 76 -1.32 1.42 -9.69
CA ALA A 76 -0.61 0.20 -10.05
C ALA A 76 -0.69 -0.12 -11.54
N LEU A 77 -1.82 0.14 -12.21
CA LEU A 77 -1.93 0.05 -13.68
C LEU A 77 -0.93 0.98 -14.38
N ILE A 78 -0.88 2.25 -13.95
CA ILE A 78 0.10 3.21 -14.49
C ILE A 78 1.53 2.72 -14.28
N TYR A 79 1.82 2.19 -13.08
CA TYR A 79 3.13 1.66 -12.74
C TYR A 79 3.50 0.45 -13.60
N ALA A 80 2.58 -0.52 -13.75
CA ALA A 80 2.77 -1.72 -14.56
C ALA A 80 2.96 -1.39 -16.05
N HIS A 81 2.18 -0.47 -16.62
CA HIS A 81 2.39 -0.03 -18.00
C HIS A 81 3.77 0.62 -18.20
N LYS A 82 4.25 1.42 -17.23
CA LYS A 82 5.60 2.02 -17.28
C LYS A 82 6.72 0.99 -17.17
N MET A 83 6.47 -0.18 -16.57
CA MET A 83 7.42 -1.29 -16.52
C MET A 83 7.41 -2.16 -17.78
N SER A 84 6.34 -2.09 -18.59
CA SER A 84 6.23 -2.86 -19.84
C SER A 84 7.33 -2.46 -20.83
N PRO A 85 7.91 -3.40 -21.59
CA PRO A 85 8.82 -3.08 -22.69
C PRO A 85 8.22 -2.11 -23.71
N ASN A 86 6.90 -2.23 -23.92
CA ASN A 86 6.11 -1.32 -24.75
C ASN A 86 5.01 -0.69 -23.88
N PRO A 87 5.26 0.48 -23.26
CA PRO A 87 4.26 1.17 -22.45
C PRO A 87 3.10 1.67 -23.29
N ASP A 88 1.88 1.31 -22.89
CA ASP A 88 0.65 1.89 -23.45
C ASP A 88 0.44 3.29 -22.88
N ARG A 89 0.77 4.31 -23.68
CA ARG A 89 0.68 5.71 -23.26
C ARG A 89 -0.76 6.18 -23.10
N GLU A 90 -1.68 5.64 -23.88
CA GLU A 90 -3.09 6.01 -23.83
C GLU A 90 -3.72 5.47 -22.54
N ALA A 91 -3.50 4.20 -22.22
CA ALA A 91 -3.94 3.58 -20.97
C ALA A 91 -3.35 4.28 -19.74
N ILE A 92 -2.09 4.74 -19.80
CA ILE A 92 -1.47 5.54 -18.74
C ILE A 92 -2.22 6.87 -18.55
N LEU A 93 -2.47 7.61 -19.64
CA LEU A 93 -3.16 8.91 -19.58
C LEU A 93 -4.59 8.77 -19.06
N GLU A 94 -5.33 7.77 -19.52
CA GLU A 94 -6.68 7.47 -19.07
C GLU A 94 -6.69 7.14 -17.56
N SER A 95 -5.77 6.29 -17.12
CA SER A 95 -5.63 5.92 -15.70
C SER A 95 -5.27 7.13 -14.85
N ASP A 96 -4.36 8.00 -15.32
CA ASP A 96 -3.98 9.23 -14.60
C ASP A 96 -5.18 10.19 -14.46
N ALA A 97 -6.00 10.34 -15.51
CA ALA A 97 -7.22 11.13 -15.46
C ALA A 97 -8.21 10.55 -14.43
N LYS A 98 -8.40 9.22 -14.42
CA LYS A 98 -9.25 8.53 -13.45
C LYS A 98 -8.75 8.67 -12.01
N VAL A 99 -7.44 8.58 -11.77
CA VAL A 99 -6.85 8.81 -10.44
C VAL A 99 -7.17 10.23 -9.95
N LYS A 100 -6.98 11.24 -10.81
CA LYS A 100 -7.27 12.64 -10.45
C LYS A 100 -8.73 12.84 -10.06
N GLU A 101 -9.65 12.24 -10.81
CA GLU A 101 -11.08 12.34 -10.54
C GLU A 101 -11.48 11.59 -9.27
N GLN A 102 -11.16 10.30 -9.17
CA GLN A 102 -11.53 9.48 -8.02
C GLN A 102 -10.90 9.97 -6.71
N ARG A 103 -9.71 10.58 -6.76
CA ARG A 103 -9.06 11.15 -5.57
C ARG A 103 -9.90 12.26 -4.94
N LYS A 104 -10.76 12.97 -5.68
CA LYS A 104 -11.61 14.03 -5.11
C LYS A 104 -12.58 13.48 -4.07
N GLY A 105 -13.25 12.36 -4.37
CA GLY A 105 -14.24 11.71 -3.51
C GLY A 105 -13.73 10.51 -2.70
N ALA A 106 -12.43 10.20 -2.76
CA ALA A 106 -11.88 9.01 -2.11
C ALA A 106 -12.00 9.06 -0.58
N GLY A 107 -12.48 7.95 0.00
CA GLY A 107 -12.54 7.76 1.45
C GLY A 107 -11.17 7.45 2.08
N PRO A 108 -11.09 7.44 3.43
CA PRO A 108 -9.84 7.20 4.16
C PRO A 108 -9.13 5.90 3.78
N LYS A 109 -9.87 4.81 3.58
CA LYS A 109 -9.32 3.49 3.27
C LYS A 109 -8.68 3.42 1.86
N ALA A 110 -9.32 4.03 0.86
CA ALA A 110 -8.76 4.15 -0.49
C ALA A 110 -7.47 5.00 -0.51
N LEU A 111 -7.44 6.09 0.27
CA LEU A 111 -6.23 6.90 0.44
C LEU A 111 -5.12 6.13 1.16
N TYR A 112 -5.46 5.34 2.18
CA TYR A 112 -4.52 4.50 2.92
C TYR A 112 -3.83 3.46 2.01
N HIS A 113 -4.61 2.67 1.27
CA HIS A 113 -4.05 1.65 0.37
C HIS A 113 -3.25 2.27 -0.80
N ALA A 114 -3.68 3.42 -1.32
CA ALA A 114 -2.88 4.15 -2.31
C ALA A 114 -1.56 4.67 -1.73
N GLY A 115 -1.56 5.18 -0.50
CA GLY A 115 -0.36 5.61 0.21
C GLY A 115 0.61 4.44 0.46
N LEU A 116 0.12 3.28 0.90
CA LEU A 116 0.92 2.06 1.07
C LEU A 116 1.60 1.65 -0.24
N PHE A 117 0.83 1.56 -1.33
CA PHE A 117 1.40 1.18 -2.62
C PHE A 117 2.47 2.17 -3.08
N LEU A 118 2.19 3.48 -3.01
CA LEU A 118 3.16 4.52 -3.36
C LEU A 118 4.44 4.43 -2.52
N TRP A 119 4.32 4.07 -1.25
CA TRP A 119 5.48 3.82 -0.39
C TRP A 119 6.28 2.60 -0.86
N HIS A 120 5.61 1.46 -1.13
CA HIS A 120 6.27 0.25 -1.63
C HIS A 120 7.04 0.46 -2.95
N VAL A 121 6.55 1.33 -3.85
CA VAL A 121 7.23 1.65 -5.12
C VAL A 121 8.17 2.87 -5.01
N GLY A 122 8.50 3.31 -3.79
CA GLY A 122 9.49 4.36 -3.52
C GLY A 122 9.02 5.80 -3.83
N ARG A 123 7.73 6.02 -4.06
CA ARG A 123 7.14 7.37 -4.31
C ARG A 123 6.76 8.05 -2.99
N HIS A 124 7.74 8.23 -2.10
CA HIS A 124 7.53 8.63 -0.71
C HIS A 124 6.82 9.97 -0.53
N ASP A 125 7.14 10.99 -1.33
CA ASP A 125 6.49 12.30 -1.22
C ASP A 125 4.99 12.21 -1.56
N LYS A 126 4.65 11.51 -2.63
CA LYS A 126 3.26 11.29 -3.03
C LYS A 126 2.52 10.38 -2.03
N ALA A 127 3.18 9.36 -1.50
CA ALA A 127 2.62 8.53 -0.43
C ALA A 127 2.19 9.38 0.77
N ARG A 128 3.07 10.30 1.20
CA ARG A 128 2.77 11.22 2.31
C ARG A 128 1.56 12.10 2.05
N GLU A 129 1.43 12.68 0.86
CA GLU A 129 0.24 13.49 0.53
C GLU A 129 -1.09 12.73 0.72
N TYR A 130 -1.11 11.45 0.36
CA TYR A 130 -2.30 10.61 0.48
C TYR A 130 -2.59 10.29 1.95
N ILE A 131 -1.55 9.96 2.73
CA ILE A 131 -1.67 9.63 4.15
C ILE A 131 -2.01 10.85 5.00
N ASP A 132 -1.40 12.01 4.76
CA ASP A 132 -1.75 13.24 5.48
C ASP A 132 -3.23 13.63 5.25
N ARG A 133 -3.74 13.46 4.01
CA ARG A 133 -5.16 13.65 3.72
C ARG A 133 -6.05 12.63 4.44
N MET A 134 -5.66 11.35 4.45
CA MET A 134 -6.37 10.29 5.17
C MET A 134 -6.47 10.58 6.67
N ILE A 135 -5.35 10.98 7.30
CA ILE A 135 -5.29 11.34 8.72
C ILE A 135 -6.21 12.52 9.02
N LYS A 136 -6.19 13.56 8.17
CA LYS A 136 -7.08 14.73 8.32
C LYS A 136 -8.56 14.34 8.25
N MET A 137 -8.93 13.42 7.35
CA MET A 137 -10.31 12.97 7.19
C MET A 137 -10.80 12.04 8.30
N SER A 138 -9.88 11.33 8.97
CA SER A 138 -10.19 10.32 9.97
C SER A 138 -9.98 10.80 11.41
N ASN A 139 -9.83 12.12 11.62
CA ASN A 139 -9.52 12.73 12.91
C ASN A 139 -8.33 12.08 13.63
N GLY A 140 -7.28 11.72 12.88
CA GLY A 140 -6.06 11.16 13.46
C GLY A 140 -6.05 9.64 13.61
N SER A 141 -6.61 8.89 12.65
CA SER A 141 -6.56 7.42 12.68
C SER A 141 -5.15 6.88 12.97
N LYS A 142 -5.07 5.94 13.91
CA LYS A 142 -3.82 5.28 14.33
C LYS A 142 -3.11 4.60 13.15
N GLU A 143 -3.85 3.92 12.28
CA GLU A 143 -3.30 3.26 11.09
C GLU A 143 -2.60 4.26 10.16
N GLY A 144 -3.18 5.45 9.99
CA GLY A 144 -2.56 6.53 9.22
C GLY A 144 -1.29 7.06 9.89
N GLN A 145 -1.31 7.22 11.22
CA GLN A 145 -0.15 7.69 11.99
C GLN A 145 1.03 6.69 11.94
N VAL A 146 0.75 5.39 12.07
CA VAL A 146 1.75 4.32 11.96
C VAL A 146 2.40 4.33 10.57
N LEU A 147 1.61 4.43 9.50
CA LEU A 147 2.17 4.50 8.14
C LEU A 147 2.96 5.79 7.89
N ARG A 148 2.52 6.92 8.46
CA ARG A 148 3.28 8.18 8.41
C ARG A 148 4.64 8.04 9.11
N ALA A 149 4.69 7.34 10.23
CA ALA A 149 5.93 7.04 10.95
C ALA A 149 6.91 6.20 10.09
N TRP A 150 6.40 5.15 9.44
CA TRP A 150 7.18 4.37 8.46
C TRP A 150 7.72 5.23 7.31
N LEU A 151 6.90 6.11 6.74
CA LEU A 151 7.32 7.03 5.68
C LEU A 151 8.40 8.03 6.13
N ASP A 152 8.40 8.43 7.39
CA ASP A 152 9.39 9.35 7.95
C ASP A 152 10.74 8.65 8.20
N ILE A 153 10.73 7.41 8.72
CA ILE A 153 11.95 6.63 8.97
C ILE A 153 12.60 6.15 7.67
N THR A 154 11.81 5.62 6.72
CA THR A 154 12.34 5.08 5.45
C THR A 154 13.05 6.16 4.60
N ARG A 155 12.83 7.45 4.87
CA ARG A 155 13.52 8.57 4.21
C ARG A 155 14.86 8.97 4.84
N GLY A 156 15.24 8.39 5.97
CA GLY A 156 16.53 8.67 6.63
C GLY A 156 16.67 10.10 7.17
N LYS A 157 15.58 10.82 7.44
CA LYS A 157 15.67 12.14 8.07
C LYS A 157 15.76 11.96 9.59
N GLU A 158 16.98 11.95 10.13
CA GLU A 158 17.30 11.80 11.57
C GLU A 158 16.41 12.57 12.57
N PRO A 159 15.92 13.80 12.30
CA PRO A 159 15.04 14.51 13.24
C PRO A 159 13.67 13.82 13.46
N TYR A 160 13.25 12.95 12.53
CA TYR A 160 11.92 12.34 12.55
C TYR A 160 11.91 10.93 13.14
N THR A 161 13.07 10.32 13.36
CA THR A 161 13.19 8.97 13.97
C THR A 161 12.56 8.95 15.36
N LYS A 162 12.82 9.96 16.20
CA LYS A 162 12.21 10.06 17.55
C LYS A 162 10.68 10.21 17.51
N LYS A 163 10.16 10.95 16.52
CA LYS A 163 8.71 11.15 16.36
C LYS A 163 8.02 9.89 15.86
N ALA A 164 8.66 9.17 14.94
CA ALA A 164 8.16 7.93 14.40
C ALA A 164 8.17 6.80 15.44
N LEU A 165 9.22 6.71 16.27
CA LEU A 165 9.26 5.80 17.43
C LEU A 165 8.07 6.04 18.38
N ARG A 166 7.73 7.30 18.66
CA ARG A 166 6.57 7.64 19.50
C ARG A 166 5.25 7.15 18.89
N TYR A 167 5.06 7.30 17.58
CA TYR A 167 3.85 6.79 16.91
C TYR A 167 3.76 5.26 16.90
N PHE A 168 4.90 4.56 16.80
CA PHE A 168 4.91 3.11 16.95
C PHE A 168 4.54 2.69 18.38
N GLU A 169 5.04 3.40 19.39
CA GLU A 169 4.67 3.16 20.80
C GLU A 169 3.19 3.43 21.08
N GLU A 170 2.64 4.52 20.55
CA GLU A 170 1.21 4.85 20.63
C GLU A 170 0.33 3.78 19.93
N GLY A 171 0.82 3.20 18.82
CA GLY A 171 0.19 2.08 18.13
C GLY A 171 0.14 0.79 18.97
N LEU A 172 1.19 0.54 19.76
CA LEU A 172 1.32 -0.65 20.61
C LEU A 172 0.54 -0.56 21.94
N GLN A 173 0.25 0.64 22.44
CA GLN A 173 -0.47 0.84 23.72
C GLN A 173 -1.92 0.32 23.74
N ASN A 174 -2.51 0.02 22.57
CA ASN A 174 -3.92 -0.40 22.46
C ASN A 174 -4.12 -1.76 21.77
N GLY A 175 -3.03 -2.51 21.54
CA GLY A 175 -3.08 -3.79 20.88
C GLY A 175 -1.76 -4.11 20.19
N ASN A 176 -1.56 -5.40 19.90
CA ASN A 176 -0.39 -5.96 19.24
C ASN A 176 -0.36 -5.56 17.75
N ASP A 177 -0.27 -4.27 17.43
CA ASP A 177 -0.09 -3.79 16.05
C ASP A 177 1.29 -4.25 15.56
N ILE A 178 1.31 -5.40 14.90
CA ILE A 178 2.51 -6.05 14.38
C ILE A 178 3.24 -5.11 13.41
N PHE A 179 2.53 -4.21 12.72
CA PHE A 179 3.13 -3.27 11.78
C PHE A 179 3.87 -2.15 12.52
N ALA A 180 3.35 -1.70 13.65
CA ALA A 180 4.08 -0.82 14.57
C ALA A 180 5.25 -1.53 15.26
N LEU A 181 5.09 -2.81 15.65
CA LEU A 181 6.14 -3.61 16.27
C LEU A 181 7.35 -3.80 15.34
N LEU A 182 7.11 -4.16 14.09
CA LEU A 182 8.17 -4.30 13.08
C LEU A 182 8.91 -2.98 12.88
N GLY A 183 8.20 -1.86 12.89
CA GLY A 183 8.80 -0.52 12.76
C GLY A 183 9.72 -0.18 13.92
N LYS A 184 9.35 -0.59 15.13
CA LYS A 184 10.20 -0.43 16.32
C LYS A 184 11.45 -1.31 16.24
N VAL A 185 11.32 -2.60 15.93
CA VAL A 185 12.43 -3.57 15.94
C VAL A 185 13.45 -3.30 14.84
N SER A 186 13.02 -2.89 13.64
CA SER A 186 13.93 -2.60 12.54
C SER A 186 14.82 -1.38 12.78
N TRP A 187 14.49 -0.53 13.75
CA TRP A 187 15.14 0.78 13.97
C TRP A 187 15.43 1.10 15.45
N SER A 188 15.42 0.09 16.32
CA SER A 188 15.92 0.12 17.72
C SER A 188 17.34 -0.37 17.79
#